data_AF-A0A7W1QYN4-F1
#
_entry.id   AF-A0A7W1QYN4-F1
#
_cell.length_a   1.000
_cell.length_b   1.000
_cell.length_c   1.000
_cell.angle_alpha   90.00
_cell.angle_beta   90.00
_cell.angle_gamma   90.00
#
_symmetry.space_group_name_H-M   'P 1'
#
loop_
_entity.id
_entity.type
_entity.pdbx_description
1 polymer ?
#
loop_
_entity_poly.entity_id
_entity_poly.type
_entity_poly.pdbx_seq_one_letter_code
_entity_poly.pdbx_strand_id
1 'polypeptide(L)' 'GQAVEVKVDAYPSKIFHGKIDSFQAGTGSRFSVLPSENATGNYVKVVQRVPVKIVFEETPDDIQLLAPGMSVEPSVKVR' A
#
# COMPACT_ATOMS: atom_id res chain seq x y z
N GLY A 1 -9.64 2.80 -11.19
CA GLY A 1 -10.22 3.33 -9.95
C GLY A 1 -9.89 4.80 -9.77
N GLN A 2 -9.72 5.25 -8.54
CA GLN A 2 -9.32 6.64 -8.22
C GLN A 2 -7.86 6.88 -8.63
N ALA A 3 -7.55 8.11 -9.06
CA ALA A 3 -6.19 8.54 -9.34
C ALA A 3 -5.39 8.67 -8.04
N VAL A 4 -4.11 8.32 -8.11
CA VAL A 4 -3.18 8.30 -6.99
C VAL A 4 -1.91 9.04 -7.38
N GLU A 5 -1.46 9.96 -6.54
CA GLU A 5 -0.10 10.49 -6.61
C GLU A 5 0.78 9.68 -5.66
N VAL A 6 1.94 9.24 -6.11
CA VAL A 6 2.88 8.41 -5.34
C VAL A 6 4.20 9.15 -5.27
N LYS A 7 4.63 9.49 -4.05
CA LYS A 7 5.98 10.00 -3.79
C LYS A 7 6.87 8.84 -3.35
N VAL A 8 8.06 8.76 -3.91
CA VAL A 8 9.04 7.71 -3.59
C VAL A 8 10.20 8.38 -2.86
N ASP A 9 10.56 7.87 -1.69
CA ASP A 9 11.59 8.49 -0.84
C ASP A 9 12.95 8.63 -1.55
N ALA A 10 13.25 7.68 -2.45
CA ALA A 10 14.48 7.69 -3.26
C ALA A 10 14.49 8.79 -4.35
N TYR A 11 13.33 9.33 -4.73
CA TYR A 11 13.17 10.31 -5.81
C TYR A 11 12.26 11.47 -5.38
N PRO A 12 12.67 12.30 -4.40
CA PRO A 12 11.81 13.33 -3.82
C PRO A 12 11.41 14.44 -4.80
N SER A 13 12.16 14.61 -5.90
CA SER A 13 11.87 15.57 -6.97
C SER A 13 10.90 15.04 -8.03
N LYS A 14 10.49 13.78 -7.94
CA LYS A 14 9.62 13.13 -8.93
C LYS A 14 8.32 12.66 -8.30
N ILE A 15 7.21 12.95 -8.97
CA ILE A 15 5.89 12.46 -8.60
C ILE A 15 5.50 11.38 -9.60
N PHE A 16 5.13 10.23 -9.06
CA PHE A 16 4.59 9.11 -9.81
C PHE A 16 3.05 9.17 -9.76
N HIS A 17 2.39 8.77 -10.84
CA HIS A 17 0.94 8.71 -11.01
C HIS A 17 0.51 7.26 -11.17
N GLY A 18 -0.51 6.88 -10.40
CA GLY A 18 -1.11 5.56 -10.50
C GLY A 18 -2.63 5.63 -10.43
N LYS A 19 -3.24 4.46 -10.56
CA LYS A 19 -4.67 4.26 -10.25
C LYS A 19 -4.84 3.15 -9.25
N ILE A 20 -5.83 3.31 -8.36
CA ILE A 20 -6.31 2.19 -7.55
C ILE A 20 -6.92 1.16 -8.52
N ASP A 21 -6.32 -0.02 -8.51
CA ASP A 21 -6.77 -1.20 -9.26
C ASP A 21 -7.80 -1.97 -8.44
N SER A 22 -7.44 -2.31 -7.20
CA SER A 22 -8.31 -3.07 -6.31
C SER A 22 -8.05 -2.82 -4.84
N PHE A 23 -9.10 -3.05 -4.04
CA PHE A 23 -9.01 -3.26 -2.60
C PHE A 23 -9.05 -4.77 -2.37
N GLN A 24 -8.15 -5.35 -1.59
CA GLN A 24 -8.32 -6.74 -1.20
C GLN A 24 -9.55 -6.87 -0.29
N ALA A 25 -10.43 -7.82 -0.59
CA ALA A 25 -11.66 -8.09 0.17
C ALA A 25 -11.41 -8.57 1.61
N GLY A 26 -10.15 -8.81 1.99
CA GLY A 26 -9.74 -9.24 3.32
C GLY A 26 -8.39 -8.66 3.72
N THR A 27 -8.22 -8.46 5.02
CA THR A 27 -6.97 -7.97 5.62
C THR A 27 -6.05 -9.16 5.89
N GLY A 28 -4.72 -8.98 5.75
CA GLY A 28 -3.72 -10.05 5.85
C GLY A 28 -3.77 -10.91 7.13
N SER A 29 -4.48 -10.45 8.17
CA SER A 29 -4.77 -11.19 9.40
C SER A 29 -5.60 -12.48 9.21
N ARG A 30 -6.30 -12.69 8.09
CA ARG A 30 -6.97 -13.97 7.79
C ARG A 30 -6.09 -15.03 7.12
N PHE A 31 -4.86 -14.70 6.75
CA PHE A 31 -3.92 -15.61 6.06
C PHE A 31 -2.64 -15.90 6.84
N SER A 32 -2.56 -15.50 8.13
CA SER A 32 -1.45 -15.92 8.99
C SER A 32 -1.64 -17.37 9.42
N VAL A 33 -0.62 -18.21 9.22
CA VAL A 33 -0.57 -19.61 9.72
C VAL A 33 -0.54 -19.64 11.26
N LEU A 34 -0.13 -18.54 11.90
CA LEU A 34 -0.08 -18.40 13.34
C LEU A 34 -0.87 -17.15 13.75
N PRO A 35 -2.07 -17.29 14.35
CA PRO A 35 -2.67 -16.18 15.08
C PRO A 35 -1.78 -15.81 16.27
N SER A 36 -1.61 -14.52 16.54
CA SER A 36 -0.97 -14.08 17.78
C SER A 36 -1.88 -14.43 18.95
N GLU A 37 -1.56 -15.52 19.65
CA GLU A 37 -2.25 -15.95 20.86
C GLU A 37 -1.77 -15.10 22.04
N ASN A 38 -2.43 -13.95 22.26
CA ASN A 38 -2.22 -13.14 23.47
C ASN A 38 -2.99 -13.78 24.64
N ALA A 39 -2.41 -14.79 25.27
CA ALA A 39 -2.96 -15.54 26.41
C ALA A 39 -2.90 -14.77 27.75
N THR A 40 -3.28 -13.49 27.79
CA THR A 40 -3.13 -12.65 29.00
C THR A 40 -4.31 -11.74 29.33
N GLY A 41 -5.43 -11.84 28.60
CA GLY A 41 -6.66 -11.09 28.94
C GLY A 41 -6.60 -9.58 28.72
N ASN A 42 -5.55 -9.05 28.08
CA ASN A 42 -5.49 -7.65 27.64
C ASN A 42 -6.08 -7.50 26.24
N TYR A 43 -7.11 -6.67 26.09
CA TYR A 43 -7.66 -6.29 24.80
C TYR A 43 -6.69 -5.33 24.08
N VAL A 44 -5.84 -5.87 23.21
CA VAL A 44 -5.04 -5.04 22.29
C VAL A 44 -5.86 -4.84 21.03
N LYS A 45 -6.33 -3.60 20.80
CA LYS A 45 -6.98 -3.23 19.54
C LYS A 45 -5.95 -3.33 18.41
N VAL A 46 -5.96 -4.44 17.68
CA VAL A 46 -5.12 -4.63 16.49
C VAL A 46 -5.68 -3.75 15.38
N VAL A 47 -4.82 -2.93 14.77
CA VAL A 47 -5.20 -2.14 13.58
C VAL A 47 -5.47 -3.06 12.40
N GLN A 48 -6.70 -3.02 11.90
CA GLN A 48 -7.08 -3.77 10.71
C GLN A 48 -6.71 -2.97 9.47
N ARG A 49 -5.67 -3.40 8.73
CA ARG A 49 -5.21 -2.73 7.50
C ARG A 49 -5.83 -3.37 6.28
N VAL A 50 -6.53 -2.59 5.46
CA VAL A 50 -7.07 -3.01 4.17
C VAL A 50 -5.99 -2.85 3.10
N PRO A 51 -5.51 -3.93 2.47
CA PRO A 51 -4.51 -3.83 1.42
C PRO A 51 -5.13 -3.16 0.18
N VAL A 52 -4.40 -2.19 -0.39
CA VAL A 52 -4.76 -1.49 -1.62
C VAL A 52 -3.69 -1.77 -2.66
N LYS A 53 -4.12 -2.19 -3.86
CA LYS A 53 -3.24 -2.34 -5.01
C LYS A 53 -3.34 -1.10 -5.90
N ILE A 54 -2.20 -0.47 -6.15
CA ILE A 54 -2.04 0.68 -7.04
C ILE A 54 -1.24 0.21 -8.25
N VAL A 55 -1.67 0.59 -9.45
CA VAL A 55 -0.97 0.33 -10.71
C VAL A 55 -0.45 1.65 -11.24
N PHE A 56 0.85 1.71 -11.51
CA PHE A 56 1.57 2.83 -12.09
C PHE A 56 1.15 3.05 -13.56
N GLU A 57 1.03 4.32 -13.98
CA GLU A 57 0.62 4.72 -15.34
C GLU A 57 1.77 5.33 -16.16
N GLU A 58 2.99 5.29 -15.64
CA GLU A 58 4.17 5.92 -16.21
C GLU A 58 4.77 5.15 -17.38
N THR A 59 5.70 5.82 -18.06
CA THR A 59 6.45 5.22 -19.16
C THR A 59 7.39 4.12 -18.67
N PRO A 60 7.78 3.16 -19.53
CA PRO A 60 8.73 2.12 -19.17
C PRO A 60 10.06 2.64 -18.62
N ASP A 61 10.53 3.80 -19.07
CA ASP A 61 11.78 4.41 -18.61
C ASP A 61 11.65 4.97 -17.19
N ASP A 62 10.46 5.48 -16.83
CA ASP A 62 10.18 5.95 -15.48
C ASP A 62 10.03 4.79 -14.50
N ILE A 63 9.44 3.67 -14.94
CA ILE A 63 9.27 2.44 -14.15
C ILE A 63 10.62 1.79 -13.83
N GLN A 64 11.62 1.88 -14.72
CA GLN A 64 12.95 1.32 -14.50
C GLN A 64 13.68 1.92 -13.29
N LEU A 65 13.26 3.10 -12.83
CA LEU A 65 13.79 3.72 -11.62
C LEU A 65 13.23 3.06 -10.34
N LEU A 66 12.12 2.33 -10.43
CA LEU A 66 11.46 1.73 -9.27
C LEU A 66 11.92 0.29 -9.07
N ALA A 67 12.16 -0.08 -7.81
CA ALA A 67 12.48 -1.44 -7.41
C ALA A 67 11.55 -1.94 -6.31
N PRO A 68 11.28 -3.26 -6.22
CA PRO A 68 10.56 -3.85 -5.11
C PRO A 68 11.21 -3.52 -3.77
N GLY A 69 10.40 -3.16 -2.77
CA GLY A 69 10.86 -2.82 -1.42
C GLY A 69 11.12 -1.33 -1.18
N MET A 70 10.96 -0.47 -2.18
CA MET A 70 11.00 0.98 -1.98
C MET A 70 9.84 1.48 -1.12
N SER A 71 10.13 2.41 -0.22
CA SER A 71 9.14 3.14 0.57
C SER A 71 8.48 4.23 -0.28
N VAL A 72 7.16 4.33 -0.17
CA VAL A 72 6.35 5.29 -0.90
C VAL A 72 5.26 5.89 -0.04
N GLU A 73 4.89 7.14 -0.34
CA GLU A 73 3.74 7.84 0.23
C GLU A 73 2.68 8.06 -0.86
N PRO A 74 1.60 7.25 -0.87
CA PRO A 74 0.49 7.41 -1.81
C PRO A 74 -0.55 8.41 -1.29
N SER A 75 -1.03 9.30 -2.16
CA SER A 75 -2.07 10.29 -1.89
C SER A 75 -3.24 10.12 -2.84
N VAL A 76 -4.46 10.06 -2.28
CA VAL A 76 -5.71 9.89 -3.03
C VAL A 76 -6.73 10.90 -2.55
N LYS A 77 -7.35 11.62 -3.49
CA LYS A 77 -8.44 12.55 -3.16
C LYS A 77 -9.76 11.78 -3.03
N VAL A 78 -10.29 11.75 -1.81
CA VAL A 78 -11.62 11.18 -1.50
C VAL A 78 -12.66 12.32 -1.48
N ARG A 79 -13.86 12.06 -2.00
CA ARG A 79 -14.99 13.02 -1.98
C ARG A 79 -15.74 12.96 -0.66
#